data_AF-A0A2V5LTK2-F1
#
_entry.id   AF-A0A2V5LTK2-F1
#
_cell.length_a   1.000
_cell.length_b   1.000
_cell.length_c   1.000
_cell.angle_alpha   90.00
_cell.angle_beta   90.00
_cell.angle_gamma   90.00
#
_symmetry.space_group_name_H-M   'P 1'
#
loop_
_entity.id
_entity.type
_entity.pdbx_description
1 polymer ?
#
loop_
_entity_poly.entity_id
_entity_poly.type
_entity_poly.pdbx_seq_one_letter_code
_entity_poly.pdbx_strand_id
1 'polypeptide(L)'
;AYNIGALDQSAPGYQSVISQLVAAVSGRGAFYYLTIGSVLAVLTLSANTSFAGFPRLCRLLAEDEFLPSGFANLGRRLVYSVGIVVLAILSAVLLIAFQGITDRLIPLFAVGAFGAFTLSQAGMVVHWLRIPKKGNLSFVINAIGAMTTGVALFVIIIAKFSEGAWITIMIVPALVAMFSGVHRHYQRVSHEIYPPETLQMWKVPPLRVIVPIDGWNRVSERALRFAMRISEDVTAVHVTE
;
A
#
# COMPACT_ATOMS: atom_id res chain seq x y z
N ALA A 1 33.24 25.23 -22.68
CA ALA A 1 31.92 24.89 -22.13
C ALA A 1 32.13 23.80 -21.09
N TYR A 2 31.62 23.96 -19.87
CA TYR A 2 31.75 22.96 -18.81
C TYR A 2 31.15 21.64 -19.32
N ASN A 3 31.95 20.56 -19.44
CA ASN A 3 31.53 19.25 -19.93
C ASN A 3 30.52 18.57 -18.97
N ILE A 4 29.33 19.16 -18.83
CA ILE A 4 28.24 18.69 -17.98
C ILE A 4 27.41 17.72 -18.82
N GLY A 5 27.26 16.48 -18.35
CA GLY A 5 26.51 15.45 -19.07
C GLY A 5 25.96 14.39 -18.14
N ALA A 6 24.95 13.65 -18.60
CA ALA A 6 24.48 12.47 -17.88
C ALA A 6 25.61 11.44 -17.84
N LEU A 7 26.11 11.16 -16.64
CA LEU A 7 27.12 10.13 -16.39
C LEU A 7 26.42 8.78 -16.19
N ASP A 8 27.07 7.71 -16.64
CA ASP A 8 26.63 6.34 -16.37
C ASP A 8 26.70 6.07 -14.87
N GLN A 9 25.57 5.69 -14.27
CA GLN A 9 25.46 5.36 -12.85
C GLN A 9 26.24 4.12 -12.44
N SER A 10 26.58 3.25 -13.41
CA SER A 10 27.37 2.05 -13.17
C SER A 10 28.89 2.30 -13.17
N ALA A 11 29.32 3.48 -13.65
CA ALA A 11 30.73 3.83 -13.75
C ALA A 11 31.28 4.44 -12.43
N PRO A 12 32.54 4.14 -12.06
CA PRO A 12 33.18 4.77 -10.91
C PRO A 12 33.32 6.29 -11.14
N GLY A 13 32.89 7.08 -10.14
CA GLY A 13 32.91 8.55 -10.22
C GLY A 13 31.60 9.21 -10.64
N TYR A 14 30.48 8.47 -10.66
CA TYR A 14 29.14 9.01 -10.93
C TYR A 14 28.84 10.27 -10.10
N GLN A 15 28.33 11.30 -10.79
CA GLN A 15 27.84 12.55 -10.21
C GLN A 15 26.53 12.92 -10.87
N SER A 16 25.54 13.31 -10.06
CA SER A 16 24.28 13.84 -10.60
C SER A 16 24.55 15.10 -11.42
N VAL A 17 23.67 15.37 -12.40
CA VAL A 17 23.79 16.58 -13.24
C VAL A 17 23.76 17.85 -12.39
N ILE A 18 22.97 17.86 -11.30
CA ILE A 18 22.94 18.97 -10.34
C ILE A 18 24.29 19.12 -9.64
N SER A 19 24.92 18.03 -9.20
CA SER A 19 26.26 18.07 -8.59
C SER A 19 27.29 18.64 -9.56
N GLN A 20 27.29 18.20 -10.83
CA GLN A 20 28.19 18.72 -11.85
C GLN A 20 27.97 20.21 -12.10
N LEU A 21 26.71 20.65 -12.22
CA LEU A 21 26.36 22.03 -12.51
C LEU A 21 26.76 22.97 -11.36
N VAL A 22 26.44 22.59 -10.12
CA VAL A 22 26.78 23.39 -8.94
C VAL A 22 28.30 23.45 -8.74
N ALA A 23 29.00 22.33 -8.95
CA ALA A 23 30.46 22.30 -8.89
C ALA A 23 31.11 23.15 -9.99
N ALA A 24 30.55 23.15 -11.21
CA ALA A 24 31.07 23.95 -12.32
C ALA A 24 30.85 25.47 -12.11
N VAL A 25 29.73 25.87 -11.51
CA VAL A 25 29.39 27.28 -11.31
C VAL A 25 30.01 27.87 -10.04
N SER A 26 29.97 27.14 -8.93
CA SER A 26 30.34 27.65 -7.60
C SER A 26 31.58 26.99 -6.98
N GLY A 27 32.14 25.96 -7.64
CA GLY A 27 33.18 25.12 -7.06
C GLY A 27 32.66 24.18 -5.96
N ARG A 28 33.55 23.38 -5.36
CA ARG A 28 33.23 22.45 -4.26
C ARG A 28 33.39 23.11 -2.87
N GLY A 29 32.66 24.21 -2.64
CA GLY A 29 32.66 24.97 -1.39
C GLY A 29 31.45 24.73 -0.49
N ALA A 30 31.24 25.60 0.50
CA ALA A 30 30.09 25.52 1.41
C ALA A 30 28.73 25.54 0.68
N PHE A 31 28.61 26.33 -0.38
CA PHE A 31 27.40 26.43 -1.20
C PHE A 31 27.06 25.11 -1.93
N TYR A 32 28.07 24.37 -2.38
CA TYR A 32 27.89 23.06 -2.99
C TYR A 32 27.28 22.07 -1.99
N TYR A 33 27.86 21.95 -0.79
CA TYR A 33 27.36 21.03 0.23
C TYR A 33 25.98 21.43 0.76
N LEU A 34 25.71 22.73 0.90
CA LEU A 34 24.38 23.21 1.27
C LEU A 34 23.34 22.82 0.23
N THR A 35 23.66 22.96 -1.06
CA THR A 35 22.75 22.62 -2.17
C THR A 35 22.49 21.12 -2.23
N ILE A 36 23.53 20.29 -2.17
CA ILE A 36 23.38 18.82 -2.17
C ILE A 36 22.63 18.34 -0.91
N GLY A 37 22.92 18.92 0.26
CA GLY A 37 22.17 18.64 1.49
C GLY A 37 20.69 19.01 1.37
N SER A 38 20.37 20.13 0.72
CA SER A 38 18.99 20.55 0.45
C SER A 38 18.27 19.59 -0.50
N VAL A 39 18.94 19.14 -1.57
CA VAL A 39 18.39 18.14 -2.50
C VAL A 39 18.10 16.83 -1.76
N LEU A 40 19.03 16.37 -0.92
CA LEU A 40 18.83 15.17 -0.10
C LEU A 40 17.63 15.32 0.84
N ALA A 41 17.48 16.48 1.48
CA ALA A 41 16.35 16.77 2.38
C ALA A 41 15.01 16.73 1.62
N VAL A 42 14.94 17.35 0.44
CA VAL A 42 13.73 17.36 -0.40
C VAL A 42 13.36 15.93 -0.86
N LEU A 43 14.34 15.13 -1.30
CA LEU A 43 14.10 13.73 -1.69
C LEU A 43 13.63 12.88 -0.51
N THR A 44 14.20 13.08 0.68
CA THR A 44 13.79 12.39 1.91
C THR A 44 12.35 12.75 2.30
N LEU A 45 12.01 14.04 2.22
CA LEU A 45 10.65 14.52 2.48
C LEU A 45 9.65 13.95 1.46
N SER A 46 10.04 13.86 0.18
CA SER A 46 9.24 13.23 -0.87
C SER A 46 9.01 11.74 -0.62
N ALA A 47 10.00 11.00 -0.13
CA ALA A 47 9.79 9.62 0.28
C ALA A 47 8.79 9.52 1.45
N ASN A 48 8.88 10.42 2.43
CA ASN A 48 7.96 10.45 3.57
C ASN A 48 6.49 10.67 3.16
N THR A 49 6.21 11.46 2.11
CA THR A 49 4.83 11.65 1.65
C THR A 49 4.22 10.34 1.12
N SER A 50 5.02 9.49 0.48
CA SER A 50 4.58 8.16 0.04
C SER A 50 4.26 7.24 1.23
N PHE A 51 5.08 7.26 2.28
CA PHE A 51 4.84 6.51 3.52
C PHE A 51 3.63 7.02 4.32
N ALA A 52 3.26 8.29 4.18
CA ALA A 52 2.05 8.84 4.77
C ALA A 52 0.78 8.52 3.94
N GLY A 53 0.89 8.49 2.61
CA GLY A 53 -0.23 8.31 1.68
C GLY A 53 -0.62 6.85 1.45
N PHE A 54 0.35 5.98 1.21
CA PHE A 54 0.10 4.58 0.84
C PHE A 54 -0.76 3.78 1.84
N PRO A 55 -0.56 3.90 3.16
CA PRO A 55 -1.38 3.15 4.11
C PRO A 55 -2.87 3.56 4.07
N ARG A 56 -3.16 4.81 3.73
CA ARG A 56 -4.54 5.30 3.54
C ARG A 56 -5.18 4.68 2.29
N LEU A 57 -4.41 4.52 1.21
CA LEU A 57 -4.89 3.83 0.01
C LEU A 57 -5.17 2.36 0.31
N CYS A 58 -4.28 1.67 1.03
CA CYS A 58 -4.50 0.28 1.43
C CYS A 58 -5.76 0.11 2.28
N ARG A 59 -6.02 1.06 3.19
CA ARG A 59 -7.25 1.07 3.99
C ARG A 59 -8.49 1.16 3.10
N LEU A 60 -8.53 2.09 2.14
CA LEU A 60 -9.67 2.23 1.23
C LEU A 60 -9.94 0.93 0.45
N LEU A 61 -8.89 0.30 -0.09
CA LEU A 61 -9.02 -0.99 -0.78
C LEU A 61 -9.46 -2.13 0.15
N ALA A 62 -9.05 -2.11 1.41
CA ALA A 62 -9.43 -3.13 2.40
C ALA A 62 -10.88 -2.96 2.87
N GLU A 63 -11.38 -1.72 2.96
CA GLU A 63 -12.79 -1.42 3.23
C GLU A 63 -13.70 -1.92 2.09
N ASP A 64 -13.22 -1.86 0.84
CA ASP A 64 -13.88 -2.43 -0.34
C ASP A 64 -13.60 -3.94 -0.54
N GLU A 65 -13.02 -4.63 0.46
CA GLU A 65 -12.70 -6.07 0.44
C GLU A 65 -11.71 -6.52 -0.66
N PHE A 66 -10.94 -5.60 -1.27
CA PHE A 66 -9.88 -5.92 -2.23
C PHE A 66 -8.51 -6.22 -1.58
N LEU A 67 -8.37 -5.92 -0.29
CA LEU A 67 -7.22 -6.25 0.54
C LEU A 67 -7.67 -6.93 1.84
N PRO A 68 -6.79 -7.70 2.51
CA PRO A 68 -7.10 -8.29 3.80
C PRO A 68 -7.54 -7.25 4.83
N SER A 69 -8.55 -7.58 5.64
CA SER A 69 -9.13 -6.67 6.66
C SER A 69 -8.09 -6.12 7.65
N GLY A 70 -6.95 -6.81 7.84
CA GLY A 70 -5.82 -6.32 8.63
C GLY A 70 -5.24 -4.97 8.17
N PHE A 71 -5.41 -4.59 6.90
CA PHE A 71 -5.00 -3.27 6.38
C PHE A 71 -5.94 -2.13 6.79
N ALA A 72 -7.22 -2.43 7.09
CA ALA A 72 -8.19 -1.44 7.56
C ALA A 72 -8.11 -1.19 9.07
N ASN A 73 -7.43 -2.08 9.81
CA ASN A 73 -7.32 -1.97 11.26
C ASN A 73 -6.36 -0.84 11.68
N LEU A 74 -6.87 0.08 12.51
CA LEU A 74 -6.07 1.10 13.16
C LEU A 74 -5.23 0.46 14.26
N GLY A 75 -3.90 0.62 14.19
CA GLY A 75 -3.02 0.17 15.27
C GLY A 75 -3.20 0.99 16.55
N ARG A 76 -2.52 0.59 17.63
CA ARG A 76 -2.56 1.25 18.96
C ARG A 76 -2.21 2.75 18.95
N ARG A 77 -1.54 3.25 17.91
CA ARG A 77 -1.20 4.68 17.71
C ARG A 77 -2.05 5.37 16.63
N LEU A 78 -3.16 4.77 16.20
CA LEU A 78 -3.99 5.22 15.07
C LEU A 78 -3.22 5.30 13.73
N VAL A 79 -2.21 4.45 13.57
CA VAL A 79 -1.41 4.35 12.34
C VAL A 79 -1.63 2.98 11.70
N TYR A 80 -1.87 2.96 10.39
CA TYR A 80 -1.97 1.76 9.55
C TYR A 80 -0.59 1.08 9.39
N SER A 81 -0.16 0.41 10.45
CA SER A 81 1.21 -0.10 10.58
C SER A 81 1.52 -1.18 9.54
N VAL A 82 0.54 -2.01 9.16
CA VAL A 82 0.70 -3.04 8.13
C VAL A 82 1.07 -2.41 6.79
N GLY A 83 0.38 -1.34 6.37
CA GLY A 83 0.67 -0.65 5.11
C GLY A 83 2.08 -0.05 5.07
N ILE A 84 2.54 0.52 6.19
CA ILE A 84 3.92 1.08 6.29
C ILE A 84 4.96 -0.03 6.17
N VAL A 85 4.78 -1.14 6.90
CA VAL A 85 5.72 -2.27 6.88
C VAL A 85 5.78 -2.90 5.49
N VAL A 86 4.62 -3.12 4.84
CA VAL A 86 4.55 -3.64 3.47
C VAL A 86 5.26 -2.71 2.50
N LEU A 87 5.01 -1.39 2.56
CA LEU A 87 5.70 -0.43 1.70
C LEU A 87 7.22 -0.42 1.94
N ALA A 88 7.66 -0.52 3.19
CA ALA A 88 9.08 -0.57 3.53
C ALA A 88 9.76 -1.82 2.94
N ILE A 89 9.13 -2.99 3.09
CA ILE A 89 9.62 -4.25 2.51
C ILE A 89 9.65 -4.17 0.99
N LEU A 90 8.57 -3.72 0.35
CA LEU A 90 8.52 -3.59 -1.11
C LEU A 90 9.56 -2.61 -1.64
N SER A 91 9.76 -1.48 -0.96
CA SER A 91 10.79 -0.49 -1.31
C SER A 91 12.20 -1.07 -1.17
N ALA A 92 12.46 -1.83 -0.10
CA ALA A 92 13.75 -2.51 0.09
C ALA A 92 14.00 -3.57 -1.00
N VAL A 93 13.00 -4.38 -1.33
CA VAL A 93 13.07 -5.38 -2.41
C VAL A 93 13.38 -4.70 -3.75
N LEU A 94 12.69 -3.61 -4.08
CA LEU A 94 12.95 -2.85 -5.30
C LEU A 94 14.38 -2.29 -5.32
N LEU A 95 14.85 -1.66 -4.23
CA LEU A 95 16.21 -1.13 -4.15
C LEU A 95 17.27 -2.22 -4.33
N ILE A 96 17.08 -3.39 -3.71
CA ILE A 96 18.01 -4.52 -3.83
C ILE A 96 17.98 -5.08 -5.26
N ALA A 97 16.79 -5.32 -5.82
CA ALA A 97 16.63 -5.91 -7.15
C ALA A 97 17.25 -5.04 -8.26
N PHE A 98 17.14 -3.71 -8.14
CA PHE A 98 17.69 -2.77 -9.11
C PHE A 98 19.05 -2.17 -8.71
N GLN A 99 19.65 -2.67 -7.61
CA GLN A 99 20.95 -2.22 -7.07
C GLN A 99 21.03 -0.71 -6.78
N GLY A 100 19.90 -0.06 -6.51
CA GLY A 100 19.83 1.38 -6.29
C GLY A 100 20.11 2.25 -7.53
N ILE A 101 20.15 1.68 -8.73
CA ILE A 101 20.39 2.41 -9.99
C ILE A 101 19.10 3.09 -10.43
N THR A 102 19.01 4.42 -10.29
CA THR A 102 17.76 5.15 -10.53
C THR A 102 17.33 5.10 -11.99
N ASP A 103 18.25 4.98 -12.94
CA ASP A 103 17.93 4.87 -14.37
C ASP A 103 17.01 3.67 -14.66
N ARG A 104 17.12 2.59 -13.88
CA ARG A 104 16.24 1.41 -14.01
C ARG A 104 14.93 1.55 -13.22
N LEU A 105 14.91 2.34 -12.14
CA LEU A 105 13.71 2.58 -11.34
C LEU A 105 12.77 3.63 -11.96
N ILE A 106 13.30 4.62 -12.65
CA ILE A 106 12.53 5.73 -13.23
C ILE A 106 11.43 5.22 -14.19
N PRO A 107 11.70 4.28 -15.12
CA PRO A 107 10.65 3.73 -15.98
C PRO A 107 9.52 3.04 -15.22
N LEU A 108 9.85 2.27 -14.17
CA LEU A 108 8.86 1.59 -13.33
C LEU A 108 7.93 2.59 -12.64
N PHE A 109 8.48 3.66 -12.06
CA PHE A 109 7.71 4.75 -11.49
C PHE A 109 6.86 5.48 -12.54
N ALA A 110 7.46 5.80 -13.69
CA ALA A 110 6.80 6.56 -14.74
C ALA A 110 5.59 5.82 -15.31
N VAL A 111 5.70 4.51 -15.57
CA VAL A 111 4.58 3.70 -16.04
C VAL A 111 3.43 3.69 -15.01
N GLY A 112 3.74 3.59 -13.72
CA GLY A 112 2.73 3.68 -12.65
C GLY A 112 2.06 5.05 -12.58
N ALA A 113 2.83 6.13 -12.58
CA ALA A 113 2.32 7.50 -12.47
C ALA A 113 1.50 7.92 -13.70
N PHE A 114 2.05 7.75 -14.91
CA PHE A 114 1.32 8.05 -16.15
C PHE A 114 0.15 7.10 -16.36
N GLY A 115 0.24 5.84 -15.91
CA GLY A 115 -0.90 4.92 -15.84
C GLY A 115 -2.03 5.48 -15.00
N ALA A 116 -1.74 5.86 -13.74
CA ALA A 116 -2.72 6.44 -12.82
C ALA A 116 -3.33 7.73 -13.37
N PHE A 117 -2.52 8.63 -13.96
CA PHE A 117 -3.03 9.84 -14.61
C PHE A 117 -3.92 9.52 -15.81
N THR A 118 -3.51 8.59 -16.68
CA THR A 118 -4.32 8.18 -17.84
C THR A 118 -5.67 7.62 -17.39
N LEU A 119 -5.67 6.71 -16.41
CA LEU A 119 -6.89 6.13 -15.83
C LEU A 119 -7.78 7.18 -15.15
N SER A 120 -7.20 8.11 -14.39
CA SER A 120 -7.94 9.19 -13.74
C SER A 120 -8.59 10.12 -14.77
N GLN A 121 -7.82 10.57 -15.76
CA GLN A 121 -8.34 11.45 -16.80
C GLN A 121 -9.39 10.75 -17.67
N ALA A 122 -9.14 9.49 -18.07
CA ALA A 122 -10.12 8.69 -18.82
C ALA A 122 -11.40 8.43 -18.01
N GLY A 123 -11.28 8.15 -16.70
CA GLY A 123 -12.41 8.01 -15.80
C GLY A 123 -13.27 9.27 -15.73
N MET A 124 -12.64 10.45 -15.68
CA MET A 124 -13.35 11.73 -15.73
C MET A 124 -14.00 11.99 -17.10
N VAL A 125 -13.36 11.60 -18.20
CA VAL A 125 -13.98 11.66 -19.54
C VAL A 125 -15.27 10.81 -19.57
N VAL A 126 -15.21 9.57 -19.10
CA VAL A 126 -16.38 8.69 -19.02
C VAL A 126 -17.44 9.26 -18.08
N HIS A 127 -17.06 9.85 -16.95
CA HIS A 127 -17.97 10.52 -16.02
C HIS A 127 -18.76 11.64 -16.71
N TRP A 128 -18.08 12.50 -17.47
CA TRP A 128 -18.72 13.60 -18.20
C TRP A 128 -19.60 13.14 -19.36
N LEU A 129 -19.29 11.99 -19.98
CA LEU A 129 -20.15 11.37 -20.98
C LEU A 129 -21.44 10.81 -20.37
N ARG A 130 -21.38 10.28 -19.14
CA ARG A 130 -22.55 9.76 -18.42
C ARG A 130 -23.43 10.87 -17.84
N ILE A 131 -22.83 11.99 -17.42
CA ILE A 131 -23.55 13.14 -16.83
C ILE A 131 -23.23 14.40 -17.65
N PRO A 132 -23.80 14.53 -18.86
CA PRO A 132 -23.50 15.65 -19.74
C PRO A 132 -24.06 16.95 -19.18
N LYS A 133 -23.19 17.95 -18.98
CA LYS A 133 -23.56 19.35 -18.72
C LYS A 133 -23.28 20.19 -19.97
N LYS A 134 -24.16 21.16 -20.28
CA LYS A 134 -23.96 22.07 -21.43
C LYS A 134 -22.64 22.86 -21.26
N GLY A 135 -21.78 22.85 -22.28
CA GLY A 135 -20.57 23.69 -22.33
C GLY A 135 -19.39 23.19 -21.50
N ASN A 136 -19.11 21.88 -21.50
CA ASN A 136 -18.16 21.30 -20.56
C ASN A 136 -16.70 21.41 -21.02
N LEU A 137 -16.08 22.57 -20.82
CA LEU A 137 -14.63 22.76 -21.01
C LEU A 137 -13.81 21.69 -20.26
N SER A 138 -14.30 21.26 -19.09
CA SER A 138 -13.67 20.19 -18.30
C SER A 138 -13.64 18.84 -19.02
N PHE A 139 -14.60 18.55 -19.90
CA PHE A 139 -14.54 17.35 -20.74
C PHE A 139 -13.36 17.43 -21.71
N VAL A 140 -13.21 18.57 -22.40
CA VAL A 140 -12.12 18.78 -23.37
C VAL A 140 -10.76 18.72 -22.69
N ILE A 141 -10.60 19.38 -21.54
CA ILE A 141 -9.36 19.34 -20.75
C ILE A 141 -9.02 17.90 -20.34
N ASN A 142 -9.99 17.15 -19.82
CA ASN A 142 -9.74 15.77 -19.40
C ASN A 142 -9.48 14.84 -20.59
N ALA A 143 -10.13 15.05 -21.73
CA ALA A 143 -9.90 14.26 -22.94
C ALA A 143 -8.49 14.49 -23.52
N ILE A 144 -8.06 15.75 -23.61
CA ILE A 144 -6.69 16.09 -24.00
C ILE A 144 -5.69 15.53 -22.98
N GLY A 145 -6.00 15.63 -21.68
CA GLY A 145 -5.17 15.05 -20.62
C GLY A 145 -5.03 13.54 -20.75
N ALA A 146 -6.13 12.82 -20.98
CA ALA A 146 -6.13 11.37 -21.18
C ALA A 146 -5.34 10.95 -22.42
N MET A 147 -5.48 11.70 -23.53
CA MET A 147 -4.72 11.44 -24.75
C MET A 147 -3.22 11.68 -24.54
N THR A 148 -2.84 12.84 -24.00
CA THR A 148 -1.42 13.20 -23.80
C THR A 148 -0.74 12.26 -22.82
N THR A 149 -1.38 11.93 -21.70
CA THR A 149 -0.83 10.99 -20.71
C THR A 149 -0.79 9.56 -21.23
N GLY A 150 -1.80 9.14 -22.00
CA GLY A 150 -1.83 7.83 -22.65
C GLY A 150 -0.74 7.66 -23.72
N VAL A 151 -0.51 8.69 -24.54
CA VAL A 151 0.58 8.69 -25.53
C VAL A 151 1.93 8.67 -24.82
N ALA A 152 2.12 9.48 -23.76
CA ALA A 152 3.36 9.47 -22.98
C ALA A 152 3.61 8.09 -22.36
N LEU A 153 2.59 7.46 -21.76
CA LEU A 153 2.66 6.11 -21.21
C LEU A 153 3.07 5.09 -22.28
N PHE A 154 2.44 5.15 -23.46
CA PHE A 154 2.73 4.25 -24.57
C PHE A 154 4.19 4.41 -25.06
N VAL A 155 4.64 5.65 -25.23
CA VAL A 155 6.03 5.96 -25.60
C VAL A 155 7.01 5.44 -24.56
N ILE A 156 6.73 5.64 -23.27
CA ILE A 156 7.59 5.13 -22.18
C ILE A 156 7.67 3.61 -22.20
N ILE A 157 6.53 2.93 -22.36
CA ILE A 157 6.47 1.47 -22.41
C ILE A 157 7.35 0.93 -23.55
N ILE A 158 7.27 1.53 -24.74
CA ILE A 158 8.05 1.08 -25.90
C ILE A 158 9.53 1.45 -25.75
N ALA A 159 9.81 2.72 -25.45
CA ALA A 159 11.18 3.24 -25.43
C ALA A 159 12.02 2.65 -24.29
N LYS A 160 11.40 2.37 -23.14
CA LYS A 160 12.08 1.86 -21.94
C LYS A 160 11.78 0.38 -21.67
N PHE A 161 11.30 -0.35 -22.68
CA PHE A 161 11.02 -1.78 -22.57
C PHE A 161 12.26 -2.56 -22.13
N SER A 162 13.40 -2.31 -22.79
CA SER A 162 14.69 -2.95 -22.48
C SER A 162 15.29 -2.53 -21.14
N GLU A 163 14.94 -1.34 -20.63
CA GLU A 163 15.47 -0.78 -19.38
C GLU A 163 14.67 -1.19 -18.14
N GLY A 164 13.60 -1.98 -18.30
CA GLY A 164 12.85 -2.58 -17.19
C GLY A 164 11.35 -2.26 -17.18
N ALA A 165 10.82 -1.52 -18.15
CA ALA A 165 9.37 -1.24 -18.20
C ALA A 165 8.51 -2.51 -18.34
N TRP A 166 9.06 -3.61 -18.87
CA TRP A 166 8.38 -4.90 -18.94
C TRP A 166 7.98 -5.45 -17.57
N ILE A 167 8.74 -5.13 -16.51
CA ILE A 167 8.44 -5.56 -15.14
C ILE A 167 7.10 -4.97 -14.70
N THR A 168 6.84 -3.69 -15.00
CA THR A 168 5.58 -3.03 -14.64
C THR A 168 4.38 -3.65 -15.36
N ILE A 169 4.56 -4.02 -16.64
CA ILE A 169 3.53 -4.67 -17.44
C ILE A 169 3.13 -6.02 -16.83
N MET A 170 4.03 -6.69 -16.12
CA MET A 170 3.74 -7.93 -15.40
C MET A 170 3.19 -7.69 -13.99
N ILE A 171 3.80 -6.78 -13.23
CA ILE A 171 3.43 -6.52 -11.82
C ILE A 171 2.01 -5.94 -11.71
N VAL A 172 1.63 -4.99 -12.56
CA VAL A 172 0.33 -4.33 -12.45
C VAL A 172 -0.83 -5.33 -12.62
N PRO A 173 -0.89 -6.15 -13.69
CA PRO A 173 -1.90 -7.19 -13.82
C PRO A 173 -1.85 -8.22 -12.69
N ALA A 174 -0.65 -8.62 -12.23
CA ALA A 174 -0.52 -9.55 -11.12
C ALA A 174 -1.14 -9.00 -9.82
N LEU A 175 -0.93 -7.73 -9.51
CA LEU A 175 -1.56 -7.06 -8.36
C LEU A 175 -3.08 -6.98 -8.53
N VAL A 176 -3.58 -6.62 -9.71
CA VAL A 176 -5.02 -6.59 -10.00
C VAL A 176 -5.65 -7.98 -9.83
N ALA A 177 -4.99 -9.03 -10.32
CA ALA A 177 -5.45 -10.41 -10.17
C ALA A 177 -5.44 -10.84 -8.69
N MET A 178 -4.41 -10.47 -7.93
CA MET A 178 -4.32 -10.72 -6.49
C MET A 178 -5.47 -10.04 -5.75
N PHE A 179 -5.70 -8.75 -5.95
CA PHE A 179 -6.79 -8.00 -5.32
C PHE A 179 -8.16 -8.58 -5.69
N SER A 180 -8.36 -8.95 -6.95
CA SER A 180 -9.58 -9.60 -7.41
C SER A 180 -9.77 -10.99 -6.79
N GLY A 181 -8.69 -11.73 -6.56
CA GLY A 181 -8.70 -13.03 -5.87
C GLY A 181 -9.12 -12.90 -4.41
N VAL A 182 -8.59 -11.90 -3.70
CA VAL A 182 -8.98 -11.58 -2.31
C VAL A 182 -10.47 -11.23 -2.25
N HIS A 183 -10.93 -10.34 -3.13
CA HIS A 183 -12.33 -9.94 -3.17
C HIS A 183 -13.27 -11.13 -3.44
N ARG A 184 -12.92 -11.99 -4.39
CA ARG A 184 -13.68 -13.23 -4.66
C ARG A 184 -13.70 -14.18 -3.46
N HIS A 185 -12.62 -14.26 -2.70
CA HIS A 185 -12.56 -15.08 -1.49
C HIS A 185 -13.54 -14.55 -0.43
N TYR A 186 -13.54 -13.25 -0.18
CA TYR A 186 -14.50 -12.63 0.75
C TYR A 186 -15.95 -12.83 0.30
N GLN A 187 -16.24 -12.70 -1.00
CA GLN A 187 -17.58 -12.98 -1.54
C GLN A 187 -18.03 -14.44 -1.36
N ARG A 188 -17.10 -15.41 -1.41
CA ARG A 188 -17.44 -16.82 -1.15
C ARG A 188 -17.76 -17.03 0.32
N VAL A 189 -16.92 -16.50 1.22
CA VAL A 189 -17.13 -16.60 2.67
C VAL A 189 -18.42 -15.92 3.09
N SER A 190 -18.73 -14.73 2.55
CA SER A 190 -19.98 -14.05 2.84
C SER A 190 -21.17 -14.89 2.39
N HIS A 191 -21.12 -15.49 1.19
CA HIS A 191 -22.19 -16.37 0.71
C HIS A 191 -22.39 -17.64 1.58
N GLU A 192 -21.32 -18.18 2.19
CA GLU A 192 -21.41 -19.34 3.09
C GLU A 192 -22.01 -19.00 4.46
N ILE A 193 -21.76 -17.79 4.98
CA ILE A 193 -22.25 -17.34 6.30
C ILE A 193 -23.67 -16.75 6.21
N TYR A 194 -24.08 -16.25 5.03
CA TYR A 194 -25.32 -15.49 4.88
C TYR A 194 -26.66 -16.23 4.82
N PRO A 195 -26.82 -17.57 4.80
CA PRO A 195 -28.16 -18.11 4.97
C PRO A 195 -28.68 -17.63 6.34
N PRO A 196 -29.72 -16.79 6.42
CA PRO A 196 -30.26 -16.38 7.70
C PRO A 196 -30.94 -17.63 8.28
N GLU A 197 -30.20 -18.39 9.09
CA GLU A 197 -30.83 -19.39 9.93
C GLU A 197 -31.80 -18.64 10.84
N THR A 198 -33.07 -19.03 10.79
CA THR A 198 -34.07 -18.52 11.72
C THR A 198 -33.53 -18.73 13.13
N LEU A 199 -33.42 -17.67 13.93
CA LEU A 199 -32.99 -17.75 15.34
C LEU A 199 -33.71 -18.92 16.03
N GLN A 200 -32.99 -20.02 16.22
CA GLN A 200 -33.55 -21.23 16.81
C GLN A 200 -33.65 -21.00 18.32
N MET A 201 -34.85 -20.65 18.77
CA MET A 201 -35.18 -20.42 20.19
C MET A 201 -35.35 -21.75 20.95
N TRP A 202 -34.50 -22.75 20.68
CA TRP A 202 -34.48 -23.96 21.51
C TRP A 202 -34.09 -23.57 22.93
N LYS A 203 -34.69 -24.23 23.93
CA LYS A 203 -34.27 -24.09 25.33
C LYS A 203 -32.81 -24.51 25.42
N VAL A 204 -31.91 -23.52 25.44
CA VAL A 204 -30.49 -23.74 25.67
C VAL A 204 -30.39 -24.40 27.05
N PRO A 205 -29.77 -25.59 27.19
CA PRO A 205 -29.55 -26.18 28.50
C PRO A 205 -28.77 -25.20 29.39
N PRO A 206 -28.93 -25.27 30.72
CA PRO A 206 -28.21 -24.38 31.62
C PRO A 206 -26.71 -24.43 31.31
N LEU A 207 -26.08 -23.27 31.25
CA LEU A 207 -24.69 -23.12 30.81
C LEU A 207 -23.76 -23.84 31.80
N ARG A 208 -23.20 -24.99 31.45
CA ARG A 208 -22.25 -25.67 32.33
C ARG A 208 -20.87 -25.04 32.23
N VAL A 209 -20.33 -24.53 33.33
CA VAL A 209 -19.01 -23.89 33.38
C VAL A 209 -18.00 -24.83 34.02
N ILE A 210 -16.97 -25.23 33.27
CA ILE A 210 -15.88 -26.07 33.77
C ILE A 210 -14.67 -25.18 34.04
N VAL A 211 -14.17 -25.19 35.27
CA VAL A 211 -12.98 -24.43 35.68
C VAL A 211 -11.83 -25.39 35.94
N PRO A 212 -10.85 -25.51 35.04
CA PRO A 212 -9.65 -26.29 35.30
C PRO A 212 -8.83 -25.60 36.40
N ILE A 213 -8.50 -26.33 37.46
CA ILE A 213 -7.68 -25.84 38.57
C ILE A 213 -6.47 -26.75 38.75
N ASP A 214 -5.29 -26.14 38.84
CA ASP A 214 -4.04 -26.83 39.19
C ASP A 214 -3.97 -27.16 40.70
N GLY A 215 -4.73 -26.44 41.51
CA GLY A 215 -4.84 -26.68 42.96
C GLY A 215 -5.68 -25.61 43.64
N TRP A 216 -5.93 -25.77 44.95
CA TRP A 216 -6.68 -24.79 45.73
C TRP A 216 -5.78 -23.61 46.11
N ASN A 217 -5.92 -22.50 45.38
CA ASN A 217 -5.18 -21.26 45.63
C ASN A 217 -6.05 -20.02 45.40
N ARG A 218 -5.51 -18.83 45.69
CA ARG A 218 -6.22 -17.54 45.55
C ARG A 218 -6.69 -17.25 44.11
N VAL A 219 -6.01 -17.80 43.11
CA VAL A 219 -6.39 -17.64 41.69
C VAL A 219 -7.59 -18.53 41.38
N SER A 220 -7.55 -19.81 41.79
CA SER A 220 -8.65 -20.76 41.65
C SER A 220 -9.91 -20.28 42.38
N GLU A 221 -9.78 -19.73 43.60
CA GLU A 221 -10.90 -19.16 44.36
C GLU A 221 -11.57 -18.00 43.60
N ARG A 222 -10.77 -17.09 43.03
CA ARG A 222 -11.28 -15.95 42.24
C ARG A 222 -11.94 -16.41 40.94
N ALA A 223 -11.35 -17.39 40.26
CA ALA A 223 -11.88 -17.98 39.04
C ALA A 223 -13.23 -18.68 39.29
N LEU A 224 -13.34 -19.47 40.37
CA LEU A 224 -14.58 -20.14 40.76
C LEU A 224 -15.66 -19.13 41.17
N ARG A 225 -15.30 -18.09 41.94
CA ARG A 225 -16.25 -17.02 42.30
C ARG A 225 -16.77 -16.29 41.06
N PHE A 226 -15.94 -16.09 40.05
CA PHE A 226 -16.37 -15.51 38.79
C PHE A 226 -17.28 -16.46 38.00
N ALA A 227 -16.92 -17.74 37.91
CA ALA A 227 -17.73 -18.76 37.26
C ALA A 227 -19.14 -18.89 37.89
N MET A 228 -19.23 -18.84 39.22
CA MET A 228 -20.51 -18.88 39.96
C MET A 228 -21.40 -17.65 39.73
N ARG A 229 -20.87 -16.54 39.16
CA ARG A 229 -21.69 -15.39 38.73
C ARG A 229 -22.28 -15.58 37.33
N ILE A 230 -21.72 -16.48 36.53
CA ILE A 230 -22.11 -16.71 35.15
C ILE A 230 -23.11 -17.86 35.06
N SER A 231 -22.95 -18.91 35.87
CA SER A 231 -23.84 -20.05 35.91
C SER A 231 -23.98 -20.66 37.30
N GLU A 232 -25.12 -21.31 37.52
CA GLU A 232 -25.42 -22.13 38.69
C GLU A 232 -24.74 -23.52 38.63
N ASP A 233 -24.34 -24.00 37.44
CA ASP A 233 -23.66 -25.29 37.25
C ASP A 233 -22.16 -25.06 36.97
N VAL A 234 -21.36 -25.03 38.04
CA VAL A 234 -19.90 -24.86 37.99
C VAL A 234 -19.20 -26.13 38.48
N THR A 235 -18.36 -26.73 37.63
CA THR A 235 -17.54 -27.90 37.98
C THR A 235 -16.06 -27.52 37.97
N ALA A 236 -15.38 -27.67 39.12
CA ALA A 236 -13.93 -27.54 39.18
C ALA A 236 -13.27 -28.88 38.79
N VAL A 237 -12.34 -28.86 37.84
CA VAL A 237 -11.62 -30.07 37.41
C VAL A 237 -10.15 -29.92 37.72
N HIS A 238 -9.61 -30.85 38.50
CA HIS A 238 -8.19 -30.97 38.76
C HIS A 238 -7.72 -32.29 38.14
N VAL A 239 -6.71 -32.23 37.28
CA VAL A 239 -6.11 -33.41 36.66
C VAL A 239 -4.91 -33.81 37.52
N THR A 240 -5.02 -34.95 38.19
CA THR A 240 -3.91 -35.59 38.92
C THR A 240 -3.28 -36.66 38.03
N GLU A 241 -1.96 -36.77 38.05
CA GLU A 241 -1.24 -37.93 37.48
C GLU A 241 -1.47 -39.21 38.29
#